data_AF-A0A970MM15-F1
#
_entry.id   AF-A0A970MM15-F1
#
_cell.length_a   1.000
_cell.length_b   1.000
_cell.length_c   1.000
_cell.angle_alpha   90.00
_cell.angle_beta   90.00
_cell.angle_gamma   90.00
#
_symmetry.space_group_name_H-M   'P 1'
#
loop_
_entity.id
_entity.type
_entity.pdbx_description
1 polymer ?
#
loop_
_entity_poly.entity_id
_entity_poly.type
_entity_poly.pdbx_seq_one_letter_code
_entity_poly.pdbx_strand_id
1 'polypeptide(L)'
;MFTSTFDFQMTMATVMFLMGLIVLAVSIFILIKQAIGRDIQAIAKQTAKLAEKGITENIAGLVGNASALVNALHDLSKTTTGIGVFLVFLAIALLTTAYFIIRNLGVSN
;
A
#
# COMPACT_ATOMS: atom_id res chain seq x y z
N MET A 1 -13.12 33.54 -1.72
CA MET A 1 -14.48 33.42 -1.15
C MET A 1 -15.36 32.87 -2.26
N PHE A 2 -16.01 31.72 -2.06
CA PHE A 2 -16.80 31.09 -3.12
C PHE A 2 -18.02 31.98 -3.42
N THR A 3 -18.13 32.42 -4.67
CA THR A 3 -19.18 33.33 -5.15
C THR A 3 -20.48 32.63 -5.50
N SER A 4 -20.39 31.36 -5.89
CA SER A 4 -21.53 30.52 -6.25
C SER A 4 -21.39 29.11 -5.66
N THR A 5 -22.52 28.44 -5.43
CA THR A 5 -22.57 27.01 -5.10
C THR A 5 -21.87 26.16 -6.17
N PHE A 6 -21.91 26.60 -7.43
CA PHE A 6 -21.21 25.98 -8.54
C PHE A 6 -19.69 26.01 -8.36
N ASP A 7 -19.12 27.18 -8.05
CA ASP A 7 -17.68 27.37 -7.82
C ASP A 7 -17.19 26.51 -6.65
N PHE A 8 -18.02 26.40 -5.62
CA PHE A 8 -17.74 25.57 -4.45
C PHE A 8 -17.70 24.07 -4.81
N GLN A 9 -18.72 23.57 -5.50
CA GLN A 9 -18.79 22.15 -5.90
C GLN A 9 -17.68 21.78 -6.89
N MET A 10 -17.35 22.65 -7.84
CA MET A 10 -16.27 22.44 -8.80
C MET A 10 -14.90 22.39 -8.11
N THR A 11 -14.65 23.29 -7.18
CA THR A 11 -13.40 23.29 -6.39
C THR A 11 -13.29 22.03 -5.54
N MET A 12 -14.39 21.64 -4.87
CA MET A 12 -14.44 20.41 -4.06
C MET A 12 -14.17 19.16 -4.89
N ALA A 13 -14.83 19.03 -6.06
CA ALA A 13 -14.61 17.92 -6.97
C ALA A 13 -13.16 17.85 -7.46
N THR A 14 -12.56 19.00 -7.78
CA THR A 14 -11.16 19.08 -8.25
C THR A 14 -10.19 18.61 -7.16
N VAL A 15 -10.36 19.09 -5.92
CA VAL A 15 -9.51 18.69 -4.79
C VAL A 15 -9.68 17.21 -4.47
N MET A 16 -10.91 16.71 -4.42
CA MET A 16 -11.18 15.28 -4.19
C MET A 16 -10.59 14.38 -5.28
N PHE A 17 -10.68 14.80 -6.54
CA PHE A 17 -10.13 14.07 -7.67
C PHE A 17 -8.60 13.99 -7.58
N LEU A 18 -7.93 15.12 -7.38
CA LEU A 18 -6.47 15.18 -7.24
C LEU A 18 -5.99 14.37 -6.02
N MET A 19 -6.68 14.50 -4.89
CA MET A 19 -6.36 13.73 -3.68
C MET A 19 -6.55 12.22 -3.93
N GLY A 20 -7.62 11.82 -4.59
CA GLY A 20 -7.86 10.42 -4.99
C GLY A 20 -6.74 9.86 -5.86
N LEU A 21 -6.23 10.64 -6.84
CA LEU A 21 -5.09 10.24 -7.67
C LEU A 21 -3.81 10.07 -6.86
N ILE A 22 -3.53 10.97 -5.91
CA ILE A 22 -2.35 10.87 -5.05
C ILE A 22 -2.43 9.62 -4.17
N VAL A 23 -3.58 9.38 -3.53
CA VAL A 23 -3.80 8.19 -2.69
C VAL A 23 -3.65 6.91 -3.52
N LEU A 24 -4.17 6.90 -4.76
CA LEU A 24 -4.01 5.77 -5.67
C LEU A 24 -2.53 5.52 -6.00
N ALA A 25 -1.76 6.56 -6.36
CA ALA A 25 -0.35 6.42 -6.67
C ALA A 25 0.47 5.88 -5.49
N VAL A 26 0.22 6.40 -4.27
CA VAL A 26 0.88 5.92 -3.04
C VAL A 26 0.50 4.47 -2.77
N SER A 27 -0.77 4.10 -2.93
CA SER A 27 -1.22 2.72 -2.70
C SER A 27 -0.53 1.71 -3.63
N ILE A 28 -0.40 2.05 -4.92
CA ILE A 28 0.28 1.21 -5.91
C ILE A 28 1.77 1.08 -5.55
N PHE A 29 2.42 2.19 -5.17
CA PHE A 29 3.82 2.18 -4.77
C PHE A 29 4.09 1.26 -3.56
N ILE A 30 3.21 1.29 -2.57
CA ILE A 30 3.28 0.41 -1.40
C ILE A 30 3.16 -1.06 -1.83
N LEU A 31 2.20 -1.39 -2.70
CA LEU A 31 1.98 -2.76 -3.18
C LEU A 31 3.17 -3.30 -3.99
N ILE A 32 3.83 -2.46 -4.80
CA ILE A 32 5.02 -2.86 -5.57
C ILE A 32 6.20 -3.18 -4.64
N LYS A 33 6.54 -2.30 -3.70
CA LYS A 33 7.63 -2.53 -2.74
C LYS A 33 7.41 -3.80 -1.91
N GLN A 34 6.16 -4.04 -1.57
CA GLN A 34 5.70 -5.21 -0.83
C GLN A 34 5.86 -6.52 -1.61
N ALA A 35 5.66 -6.52 -2.93
CA ALA A 35 5.90 -7.69 -3.76
C ALA A 35 7.38 -8.09 -3.75
N ILE A 36 8.27 -7.11 -3.93
CA ILE A 36 9.74 -7.32 -3.95
C ILE A 36 10.26 -7.82 -2.59
N GLY A 37 9.76 -7.27 -1.49
CA GLY A 37 10.19 -7.66 -0.14
C GLY A 37 9.88 -9.13 0.19
N ARG A 38 8.78 -9.69 -0.33
CA ARG A 38 8.39 -11.09 -0.09
C ARG A 38 9.32 -12.09 -0.75
N ASP A 39 9.80 -11.80 -1.96
CA ASP A 39 10.69 -12.70 -2.70
C ASP A 39 12.08 -12.79 -2.05
N ILE A 40 12.63 -11.66 -1.60
CA ILE A 40 13.90 -11.62 -0.87
C ILE A 40 13.80 -12.41 0.44
N GLN A 41 12.65 -12.33 1.13
CA GLN A 41 12.41 -13.04 2.36
C GLN A 41 12.37 -14.56 2.16
N ALA A 42 11.76 -15.02 1.06
CA ALA A 42 11.73 -16.44 0.69
C ALA A 42 13.15 -16.97 0.39
N ILE A 43 13.95 -16.20 -0.35
CA ILE A 43 15.35 -16.55 -0.65
C ILE A 43 16.18 -16.61 0.63
N ALA A 44 16.10 -15.60 1.49
CA ALA A 44 16.82 -15.58 2.78
C ALA A 44 16.48 -16.80 3.65
N LYS A 45 15.19 -17.18 3.69
CA LYS A 45 14.71 -18.34 4.44
C LYS A 45 15.23 -19.66 3.87
N GLN A 46 15.29 -19.79 2.55
CA GLN A 46 15.84 -20.97 1.88
C GLN A 46 17.37 -21.07 2.06
N THR A 47 18.09 -19.95 1.95
CA THR A 47 19.55 -19.88 2.16
C THR A 47 19.93 -20.16 3.61
N ALA A 48 19.17 -19.63 4.59
CA ALA A 48 19.37 -19.95 6.00
C ALA A 48 19.21 -21.45 6.27
N LYS A 49 18.17 -22.07 5.68
CA LYS A 49 17.91 -23.52 5.80
C LYS A 49 18.97 -24.37 5.09
N LEU A 50 19.62 -23.85 4.04
CA LEU A 50 20.76 -24.49 3.37
C LEU A 50 22.02 -24.42 4.25
N ALA A 51 22.30 -23.26 4.85
CA ALA A 51 23.42 -23.07 5.76
C ALA A 51 23.30 -23.93 7.02
N GLU A 52 22.09 -24.07 7.56
CA GLU A 52 21.77 -24.89 8.72
C GLU A 52 21.99 -26.40 8.47
N LYS A 53 21.84 -26.86 7.21
CA LYS A 53 22.15 -28.24 6.83
C LYS A 53 23.64 -28.52 6.61
N GLY A 54 24.49 -27.49 6.53
CA GLY A 54 25.91 -27.62 6.18
C GLY A 54 26.91 -27.34 7.31
N ILE A 55 26.51 -26.68 8.40
CA ILE A 55 27.45 -26.21 9.44
C ILE A 55 26.92 -26.52 10.84
N THR A 56 27.82 -27.07 11.63
CA THR A 56 27.75 -27.54 13.02
C THR A 56 26.99 -26.65 14.03
N GLU A 57 26.53 -27.29 15.10
CA GLU A 57 25.76 -26.87 16.30
C GLU A 57 25.92 -25.43 16.85
N ASN A 58 26.89 -24.63 16.40
CA ASN A 58 27.21 -23.31 16.95
C ASN A 58 26.61 -22.11 16.19
N ILE A 59 26.07 -22.31 14.97
CA ILE A 59 25.43 -21.24 14.16
C ILE A 59 23.89 -21.30 14.21
N ALA A 60 23.31 -22.42 14.63
CA ALA A 60 21.86 -22.62 14.73
C ALA A 60 21.16 -21.54 15.61
N GLY A 61 21.80 -21.11 16.71
CA GLY A 61 21.28 -20.04 17.56
C GLY A 61 21.26 -18.64 16.90
N LEU A 62 22.26 -18.35 16.04
CA LEU A 62 22.35 -17.09 15.31
C LEU A 62 21.39 -17.06 14.10
N VAL A 63 21.24 -18.19 13.41
CA VAL A 63 20.24 -18.38 12.34
C VAL A 63 18.81 -18.33 12.88
N GLY A 64 18.57 -18.80 14.10
CA GLY A 64 17.29 -18.67 14.79
C GLY A 64 16.87 -17.21 14.99
N ASN A 65 17.80 -16.36 15.46
CA ASN A 65 17.55 -14.91 15.60
C ASN A 65 17.36 -14.21 14.24
N ALA A 66 18.14 -14.58 13.23
CA ALA A 66 17.94 -14.07 11.87
C ALA A 66 16.57 -14.49 11.30
N SER A 67 16.16 -15.73 11.52
CA SER A 67 14.82 -16.22 11.12
C SER A 67 13.70 -15.52 11.87
N ALA A 68 13.88 -15.21 13.16
CA ALA A 68 12.91 -14.44 13.94
C ALA A 68 12.76 -13.01 13.39
N LEU A 69 13.86 -12.34 13.04
CA LEU A 69 13.82 -11.02 12.40
C LEU A 69 13.16 -11.09 11.01
N VAL A 70 13.51 -12.09 10.20
CA VAL A 70 12.88 -12.35 8.91
C VAL A 70 11.38 -12.58 9.07
N ASN A 71 10.93 -13.35 10.06
CA ASN A 71 9.50 -13.55 10.34
C ASN A 71 8.83 -12.26 10.85
N ALA A 72 9.46 -11.48 11.72
CA ALA A 72 8.90 -10.20 12.17
C ALA A 72 8.76 -9.19 11.01
N LEU A 73 9.74 -9.14 10.11
CA LEU A 73 9.65 -8.38 8.86
C LEU A 73 8.52 -8.89 7.97
N HIS A 74 8.22 -10.20 7.99
CA HIS A 74 7.11 -10.80 7.23
C HIS A 74 5.77 -10.28 7.72
N ASP A 75 5.59 -10.27 9.04
CA ASP A 75 4.35 -9.81 9.68
C ASP A 75 4.14 -8.29 9.48
N LEU A 76 5.21 -7.49 9.55
CA LEU A 76 5.17 -6.06 9.22
C LEU A 76 4.81 -5.81 7.75
N SER A 77 5.39 -6.61 6.85
CA SER A 77 5.13 -6.57 5.42
C SER A 77 3.67 -6.94 5.11
N LYS A 78 3.13 -7.99 5.74
CA LYS A 78 1.72 -8.38 5.61
C LYS A 78 0.76 -7.26 6.05
N THR A 79 1.08 -6.56 7.14
CA THR A 79 0.28 -5.43 7.64
C THR A 79 0.30 -4.25 6.67
N THR A 80 1.48 -3.94 6.12
CA THR A 80 1.68 -2.91 5.10
C THR A 80 0.92 -3.22 3.81
N THR A 81 0.77 -4.51 3.45
CA THR A 81 -0.10 -4.95 2.34
C THR A 81 -1.56 -4.61 2.60
N GLY A 82 -2.07 -4.90 3.80
CA GLY A 82 -3.44 -4.60 4.18
C GLY A 82 -3.75 -3.10 4.07
N ILE A 83 -2.81 -2.26 4.51
CA ILE A 83 -2.91 -0.80 4.37
C ILE A 83 -2.92 -0.39 2.89
N GLY A 84 -2.02 -0.94 2.06
CA GLY A 84 -1.97 -0.65 0.63
C GLY A 84 -3.29 -0.98 -0.09
N VAL A 85 -3.87 -2.15 0.16
CA VAL A 85 -5.16 -2.57 -0.42
C VAL A 85 -6.30 -1.68 0.08
N PHE A 86 -6.34 -1.35 1.36
CA PHE A 86 -7.34 -0.43 1.92
C PHE A 86 -7.28 0.95 1.25
N LEU A 87 -6.08 1.48 1.00
CA LEU A 87 -5.90 2.78 0.33
C LEU A 87 -6.38 2.76 -1.13
N VAL A 88 -6.30 1.61 -1.83
CA VAL A 88 -6.89 1.47 -3.17
C VAL A 88 -8.41 1.66 -3.12
N PHE A 89 -9.09 1.01 -2.18
CA PHE A 89 -10.54 1.18 -2.01
C PHE A 89 -10.91 2.62 -1.66
N LEU A 90 -10.13 3.25 -0.77
CA LEU A 90 -10.33 4.65 -0.42
C LEU A 90 -10.15 5.58 -1.64
N ALA A 91 -9.12 5.36 -2.46
CA ALA A 91 -8.89 6.13 -3.67
C ALA A 91 -10.06 5.98 -4.66
N ILE A 92 -10.55 4.76 -4.88
CA ILE A 92 -11.71 4.51 -5.74
C ILE A 92 -12.95 5.23 -5.21
N ALA A 93 -13.19 5.20 -3.89
CA ALA A 93 -14.32 5.90 -3.27
C ALA A 93 -14.23 7.43 -3.46
N LEU A 94 -13.04 8.02 -3.30
CA LEU A 94 -12.79 9.44 -3.52
C LEU A 94 -13.01 9.84 -4.99
N LEU A 95 -12.46 9.07 -5.94
CA LEU A 95 -12.62 9.32 -7.37
C LEU A 95 -14.08 9.15 -7.82
N THR A 96 -14.78 8.16 -7.28
CA THR A 96 -16.21 7.94 -7.54
C THR A 96 -17.04 9.11 -7.01
N THR A 97 -16.76 9.58 -5.81
CA THR A 97 -17.45 10.73 -5.21
C THR A 97 -17.21 12.00 -6.03
N ALA A 98 -15.97 12.25 -6.44
CA ALA A 98 -15.63 13.38 -7.31
C ALA A 98 -16.38 13.29 -8.66
N TYR A 99 -16.42 12.11 -9.28
CA TYR A 99 -17.17 11.88 -10.51
C TYR A 99 -18.67 12.14 -10.34
N PHE A 100 -19.27 11.70 -9.24
CA PHE A 100 -20.69 11.97 -8.94
C PHE A 100 -20.98 13.46 -8.79
N ILE A 101 -20.11 14.21 -8.11
CA ILE A 101 -20.26 15.67 -7.97
C ILE A 101 -20.21 16.35 -9.34
N ILE A 102 -19.22 16.00 -10.18
CA ILE A 102 -19.07 16.56 -11.54
C ILE A 102 -20.27 16.20 -12.42
N ARG A 103 -20.75 14.96 -12.35
CA ARG A 103 -21.92 14.53 -13.10
C ARG A 103 -23.18 15.29 -12.69
N ASN A 104 -23.39 15.51 -11.38
CA ASN A 104 -24.55 16.25 -10.90
C ASN A 104 -24.50 17.74 -11.34
N LEU A 105 -23.30 18.33 -11.38
CA LEU A 105 -23.09 19.67 -11.94
C LEU A 105 -23.47 19.75 -13.42
N GLY A 106 -23.09 18.75 -14.23
CA GLY A 106 -23.42 18.71 -15.66
C GLY A 106 -24.89 18.44 -15.98
N VAL A 107 -25.65 17.85 -15.05
CA VAL A 107 -27.09 17.59 -15.18
C VAL A 107 -27.94 18.80 -14.78
N SER A 108 -27.36 19.76 -14.06
CA SER A 108 -28.05 20.98 -13.59
C SER A 108 -27.99 22.17 -14.58
N ASN A 109 -27.48 21.97 -15.80
CA ASN A 109 -27.43 22.98 -16.87
C ASN A 109 -28.48 22.73 -17.94
#